data_AF-A0A846DPC8-F1
#
_entry.id   AF-A0A846DPC8-F1
#
_cell.length_a   1.000
_cell.length_b   1.000
_cell.length_c   1.000
_cell.angle_alpha   90.00
_cell.angle_beta   90.00
_cell.angle_gamma   90.00
#
_symmetry.space_group_name_H-M   'P 1'
#
loop_
_entity.id
_entity.type
_entity.pdbx_description
1 polymer ?
#
loop_
_entity_poly.entity_id
_entity_poly.type
_entity_poly.pdbx_seq_one_letter_code
_entity_poly.pdbx_strand_id
1 'polypeptide(L)' 'MSNQTLLENPSSVPPASTSPSSVPFDEDSFNANVMGTYGRFPIALERGEGCCVWDTQGRKYLDFVAGIATCTLGHAHPT' A
#
# COMPACT_ATOMS: atom_id res chain seq x y z
N MET A 1 1.74 -16.73 -30.36
CA MET A 1 2.61 -17.15 -29.24
C MET A 1 1.72 -17.89 -28.26
N SER A 2 1.95 -19.20 -28.11
CA SER A 2 1.04 -20.15 -27.49
C SER A 2 0.97 -19.95 -25.97
N ASN A 3 -0.23 -20.06 -25.42
CA ASN A 3 -0.60 -20.03 -23.99
C ASN A 3 0.03 -21.16 -23.14
N GLN A 4 0.92 -21.97 -23.72
CA GLN A 4 1.61 -23.08 -23.07
C GLN A 4 2.70 -22.66 -22.07
N THR A 5 3.27 -21.45 -22.18
CA THR A 5 4.35 -21.00 -21.28
C THR A 5 3.89 -20.83 -19.81
N LEU A 6 2.59 -20.63 -19.56
CA LEU A 6 2.06 -20.41 -18.21
C LEU A 6 1.85 -21.70 -17.40
N LEU A 7 1.94 -22.88 -18.02
CA LEU A 7 1.67 -24.16 -17.35
C LEU A 7 2.95 -24.87 -16.88
N GLU A 8 4.13 -24.47 -17.34
CA GLU A 8 5.38 -25.21 -17.12
C GLU A 8 6.19 -24.74 -15.90
N ASN A 9 5.79 -23.66 -15.21
CA ASN A 9 6.48 -23.16 -14.02
C ASN A 9 5.49 -22.71 -12.92
N PRO A 10 4.94 -23.64 -12.11
CA PRO A 10 4.10 -23.26 -10.97
C PRO A 10 4.86 -22.48 -9.89
N SER A 11 6.19 -22.48 -9.92
CA SER A 11 7.06 -21.78 -8.97
C SER A 11 7.29 -20.29 -9.28
N SER A 12 6.84 -19.80 -10.44
CA SER A 12 6.97 -18.38 -10.82
C SER A 12 5.76 -17.53 -10.45
N VAL A 13 4.70 -18.13 -9.93
CA VAL A 13 3.56 -17.41 -9.36
C VAL A 13 3.98 -16.97 -7.96
N PRO A 14 4.22 -15.67 -7.69
CA PRO A 14 4.38 -15.22 -6.32
C PRO A 14 3.13 -15.66 -5.54
N PRO A 15 3.27 -16.25 -4.34
CA PRO A 15 2.12 -16.69 -3.57
C PRO A 15 1.16 -15.51 -3.45
N ALA A 16 -0.11 -15.75 -3.81
CA ALA A 16 -1.18 -14.76 -3.69
C ALA A 16 -1.06 -14.13 -2.29
N SER A 17 -0.78 -12.82 -2.30
CA SER A 17 -0.40 -12.02 -1.14
C SER A 17 -1.26 -12.40 0.05
N THR A 18 -0.62 -13.06 0.99
CA THR A 18 -1.16 -13.41 2.30
C THR A 18 -1.73 -12.13 2.93
N SER A 19 -2.84 -12.31 3.66
CA SER A 19 -3.60 -11.32 4.43
C SER A 19 -2.77 -10.12 4.90
N PRO A 20 -3.31 -8.88 4.89
CA PRO A 20 -2.58 -7.72 5.39
C PRO A 20 -2.17 -8.00 6.84
N SER A 21 -0.91 -8.35 7.03
CA SER A 21 -0.34 -8.47 8.35
C SER A 21 -0.19 -7.05 8.84
N SER A 22 -0.75 -6.77 10.01
CA SER A 22 -0.74 -5.50 10.73
C SER A 22 0.66 -5.16 11.25
N VAL A 23 1.66 -5.20 10.37
CA VAL A 23 3.06 -4.98 10.71
C VAL A 23 3.30 -3.48 10.76
N PRO A 24 3.85 -2.95 11.86
CA PRO A 24 4.24 -1.55 11.94
C PRO A 24 5.18 -1.15 10.78
N PHE A 25 5.22 0.15 10.46
CA PHE A 25 6.18 0.67 9.49
C PHE A 25 7.61 0.35 9.92
N ASP A 26 8.37 -0.30 9.03
CA ASP A 26 9.78 -0.61 9.20
C ASP A 26 10.63 0.43 8.45
N GLU A 27 11.22 1.35 9.21
CA GLU A 27 12.03 2.44 8.69
C GLU A 27 13.35 1.94 8.08
N ASP A 28 13.98 0.93 8.67
CA ASP A 28 15.27 0.40 8.21
C ASP A 28 15.11 -0.28 6.86
N SER A 29 14.09 -1.13 6.71
CA SER A 29 13.76 -1.76 5.43
C SER A 29 13.37 -0.74 4.37
N PHE A 30 12.59 0.28 4.73
CA PHE A 30 12.23 1.35 3.80
C PHE A 30 13.46 2.10 3.28
N ASN A 31 14.36 2.53 4.18
CA ASN A 31 15.55 3.29 3.84
C ASN A 31 16.59 2.48 3.06
N ALA A 32 16.65 1.16 3.27
CA ALA A 32 17.53 0.27 2.51
C ALA A 32 17.11 0.12 1.04
N ASN A 33 15.82 0.26 0.74
CA ASN A 33 15.25 -0.05 -0.58
C ASN A 33 14.73 1.17 -1.36
N VAL A 34 14.53 2.32 -0.72
CA VAL A 34 13.96 3.53 -1.35
C VAL A 34 14.93 4.71 -1.27
N MET A 35 15.10 5.42 -2.39
CA MET A 35 15.91 6.63 -2.43
C MET A 35 15.31 7.74 -1.55
N GLY A 36 16.16 8.41 -0.76
CA GLY A 36 15.79 9.49 0.16
C GLY A 36 15.43 10.83 -0.51
N THR A 37 14.51 10.83 -1.46
CA THR A 37 14.09 12.02 -2.23
C THR A 37 12.96 12.82 -1.57
N TYR A 38 12.32 12.27 -0.53
CA TYR A 38 11.21 12.92 0.19
C TYR A 38 11.38 12.75 1.70
N GLY A 39 11.06 13.81 2.47
CA GLY A 39 10.90 13.71 3.92
C GLY A 39 9.56 13.03 4.25
N ARG A 40 9.61 11.74 4.54
CA ARG A 40 8.42 10.92 4.82
C ARG A 40 8.19 10.79 6.32
N PHE A 41 6.93 10.76 6.73
CA PHE A 41 6.56 10.37 8.09
C PHE A 41 6.76 8.85 8.26
N PRO A 42 7.15 8.39 9.46
CA PRO A 42 7.35 6.96 9.74
C PRO A 42 5.99 6.25 9.96
N ILE A 43 5.15 6.21 8.92
CA ILE A 43 3.80 5.64 8.94
C ILE A 43 3.57 4.85 7.64
N ALA A 44 2.93 3.68 7.78
CA ALA A 44 2.44 2.89 6.67
C ALA A 44 0.91 2.91 6.69
N LEU A 45 0.28 3.48 5.66
CA LEU A 45 -1.17 3.44 5.49
C LEU A 45 -1.56 2.19 4.71
N GLU A 46 -2.55 1.44 5.20
CA GLU A 46 -3.02 0.20 4.56
C GLU A 46 -4.42 0.32 3.95
N ARG A 47 -5.23 1.28 4.42
CA ARG A 47 -6.61 1.45 3.98
C ARG A 47 -7.03 2.91 4.00
N GLY A 48 -7.88 3.32 3.05
CA GLY A 48 -8.55 4.61 3.02
C GLY A 48 -10.02 4.46 2.67
N GLU A 49 -10.87 5.35 3.21
CA GLU A 49 -12.31 5.40 2.96
C GLU A 49 -12.82 6.83 3.20
N GLY A 50 -13.36 7.46 2.16
CA GLY A 50 -13.79 8.85 2.23
C GLY A 50 -12.64 9.78 2.63
N CYS A 51 -12.82 10.55 3.70
CA CYS A 51 -11.78 11.47 4.22
C CYS A 51 -10.85 10.83 5.28
N CYS A 52 -10.94 9.52 5.50
CA CYS A 52 -10.19 8.84 6.56
C CYS A 52 -9.21 7.82 5.98
N VAL A 53 -8.09 7.65 6.68
CA VAL A 53 -7.08 6.62 6.40
C VAL A 53 -6.72 5.86 7.67
N TRP A 54 -6.26 4.63 7.51
CA TRP A 54 -5.84 3.75 8.58
C TRP A 54 -4.41 3.27 8.35
N ASP A 55 -3.61 3.29 9.40
CA ASP A 55 -2.28 2.68 9.37
C ASP A 55 -2.33 1.17 9.60
N THR A 56 -1.20 0.50 9.37
CA THR A 56 -1.06 -0.95 9.60
C THR A 56 -1.24 -1.38 11.05
N GLN A 57 -1.32 -0.45 11.99
CA GLN A 57 -1.62 -0.70 13.41
C GLN A 57 -3.10 -0.46 13.74
N GLY A 58 -3.93 -0.16 12.74
CA GLY A 58 -5.36 0.10 12.88
C GLY A 58 -5.71 1.51 13.39
N ARG A 59 -4.74 2.42 13.54
CA ARG A 59 -5.02 3.80 13.95
C ARG A 59 -5.68 4.56 12.81
N LYS A 60 -6.78 5.27 13.13
CA LYS A 60 -7.55 6.08 12.18
C LYS A 60 -7.06 7.52 12.19
N TYR A 61 -6.88 8.09 11.01
CA TYR A 61 -6.50 9.47 10.78
C TYR A 61 -7.49 10.16 9.86
N LEU A 62 -7.69 11.47 10.09
CA LEU A 62 -8.40 12.35 9.18
C LEU A 62 -7.40 12.91 8.15
N ASP A 63 -7.69 12.76 6.86
CA ASP A 63 -6.81 13.20 5.77
C ASP A 63 -7.14 14.65 5.37
N PHE A 64 -6.24 15.57 5.69
CA PHE A 64 -6.30 16.98 5.26
C PHE A 64 -5.41 17.31 4.07
N VAL A 65 -4.70 16.33 3.52
CA VAL A 65 -3.82 16.48 2.36
C VAL A 65 -4.55 16.06 1.08
N ALA A 66 -5.44 15.07 1.19
CA ALA A 66 -6.21 14.48 0.09
C ALA A 66 -5.30 14.07 -1.10
N GLY A 67 -4.12 13.51 -0.80
CA GLY A 67 -3.12 13.14 -1.82
C GLY A 67 -2.68 14.30 -2.70
N ILE A 68 -2.38 15.47 -2.12
CA ILE A 68 -2.09 16.71 -2.85
C ILE A 68 -3.28 17.05 -3.77
N ALA A 69 -4.47 17.15 -3.16
CA ALA A 69 -5.74 17.42 -3.84
C ALA A 69 -6.11 16.42 -4.96
N THR A 70 -5.58 15.19 -4.94
CA THR A 70 -5.93 14.13 -5.90
C THR A 70 -7.20 13.37 -5.46
N CYS A 71 -7.33 13.06 -4.18
CA CYS A 71 -8.44 12.27 -3.61
C CYS A 71 -9.67 13.14 -3.30
N THR A 72 -10.14 13.92 -4.27
CA THR A 72 -11.22 14.92 -4.06
C THR A 72 -12.57 14.31 -3.76
N LEU A 73 -12.88 13.13 -4.31
CA LEU A 73 -14.08 12.35 -3.97
C LEU A 73 -13.91 11.48 -2.71
N GLY A 74 -12.74 11.58 -2.06
CA GLY A 74 -12.32 10.70 -0.98
C GLY A 74 -11.61 9.43 -1.49
N HIS A 75 -10.94 8.76 -0.55
CA HIS A 75 -10.31 7.47 -0.78
C HIS A 75 -11.36 6.38 -1.04
N ALA A 76 -11.11 5.53 -2.03
CA ALA A 76 -11.94 4.38 -2.39
C ALA A 76 -13.44 4.71 -2.57
N HIS A 77 -13.75 5.83 -3.21
CA HIS A 77 -15.14 6.19 -3.52
C HIS A 77 -15.82 5.10 -4.37
N PRO A 78 -17.07 4.70 -4.05
CA PRO A 78 -17.80 3.73 -4.87
C PRO A 78 -18.13 4.30 -6.25
N THR A 79 -18.27 3.42 -7.23
CA THR A 79 -18.74 3.73 -8.59
C THR A 79 -20.23 3.52 -8.74
#